data_AF-A0A545BG25-F1
#
_entry.id   AF-A0A545BG25-F1
#
_cell.length_a   1.000
_cell.length_b   1.000
_cell.length_c   1.000
_cell.angle_alpha   90.00
_cell.angle_beta   90.00
_cell.angle_gamma   90.00
#
_symmetry.space_group_name_H-M   'P 1'
#
loop_
_entity.id
_entity.type
_entity.pdbx_description
1 polymer ?
#
loop_
_entity_poly.entity_id
_entity_poly.type
_entity_poly.pdbx_seq_one_letter_code
_entity_poly.pdbx_strand_id
1 'polypeptide(L)'
;MPLFPRRFRQQNLLPGDAYPPERTTGAPMPARKRAAIDRKLHRMVKQHRLPAEPGEYFDATGDRWTLDAQGGWTDAGGVHRDARYAPIIALFVHNSGPFTRIES
;
A
#
# COMPACT_ATOMS: atom_id res chain seq x y z
N MET A 1 3.33 38.51 -16.01
CA MET A 1 3.59 37.70 -14.79
C MET A 1 2.90 36.35 -14.95
N PRO A 2 3.58 35.21 -14.90
CA PRO A 2 2.87 33.93 -14.96
C PRO A 2 2.37 33.56 -13.55
N LEU A 3 1.05 33.55 -13.40
CA LEU A 3 0.31 33.03 -12.25
C LEU A 3 0.29 31.49 -12.31
N PHE A 4 1.36 30.85 -11.86
CA PHE A 4 1.30 29.43 -11.51
C PHE A 4 1.48 29.28 -10.00
N PRO A 5 0.45 28.86 -9.24
CA PRO A 5 0.73 28.22 -7.98
C PRO A 5 1.27 26.82 -8.31
N ARG A 6 2.60 26.72 -8.45
CA ARG A 6 3.34 25.47 -8.27
C ARG A 6 3.18 25.04 -6.80
N ARG A 7 1.98 24.57 -6.44
CA ARG A 7 1.84 23.63 -5.34
C ARG A 7 1.94 22.26 -5.99
N PHE A 8 3.17 21.76 -6.09
CA PHE A 8 3.40 20.32 -6.02
C PHE A 8 2.78 19.85 -4.70
N ARG A 9 1.46 19.63 -4.66
CA ARG A 9 0.87 18.68 -3.73
C ARG A 9 1.58 17.38 -4.09
N GLN A 10 2.59 17.01 -3.31
CA GLN A 10 3.01 15.62 -3.26
C GLN A 10 1.71 14.84 -3.07
N GLN A 11 1.27 14.16 -4.13
CA GLN A 11 0.17 13.23 -4.02
C GLN A 11 0.67 12.20 -3.03
N ASN A 12 0.06 12.17 -1.84
CA ASN A 12 0.37 11.14 -0.87
C ASN A 12 0.14 9.80 -1.57
N LEU A 13 1.08 8.88 -1.38
CA LEU A 13 1.02 7.58 -2.04
C LEU A 13 -0.18 6.75 -1.56
N LEU A 14 -0.64 7.02 -0.33
CA LEU A 14 -1.76 6.34 0.30
C LEU A 14 -2.89 7.31 0.71
N PRO A 15 -4.12 6.79 0.89
CA PRO A 15 -5.21 7.49 1.57
C PRO A 15 -4.83 7.96 2.98
N GLY A 16 -5.49 9.02 3.47
CA GLY A 16 -5.12 9.69 4.72
C GLY A 16 -5.27 8.82 5.97
N ASP A 17 -6.24 7.91 5.96
CA ASP A 17 -6.54 6.91 6.99
C ASP A 17 -5.53 5.74 7.01
N ALA A 18 -4.76 5.56 5.94
CA ALA A 18 -3.71 4.54 5.88
C ALA A 18 -2.48 4.90 6.74
N TYR A 19 -2.33 6.19 7.12
CA TYR A 19 -1.26 6.62 8.00
C TYR A 19 -1.75 6.58 9.46
N PRO A 20 -1.11 5.78 10.33
CA PRO A 20 -1.52 5.71 11.72
C PRO A 20 -1.35 7.08 12.41
N PRO A 21 -2.30 7.51 13.25
CA PRO A 21 -2.13 8.72 14.05
C PRO A 21 -0.96 8.58 15.03
N GLU A 22 -0.49 9.70 15.56
CA GLU A 22 0.54 9.67 16.60
C GLU A 22 0.01 8.96 17.86
N ARG A 23 0.72 7.92 18.32
CA ARG A 23 0.28 7.07 19.44
C ARG A 23 -0.02 7.83 20.73
N THR A 24 0.74 8.90 21.02
CA THR A 24 0.65 9.63 22.28
C THR A 24 -0.46 10.68 22.29
N THR A 25 -0.73 11.30 21.15
CA THR A 25 -1.61 12.48 21.05
C THR A 25 -2.89 12.21 20.26
N GLY A 26 -2.96 11.09 19.53
CA GLY A 26 -4.03 10.83 18.56
C GLY A 26 -4.01 11.77 17.36
N ALA A 27 -3.06 12.70 17.28
CA ALA A 27 -3.00 13.70 16.24
C ALA A 27 -2.68 13.06 14.88
N PRO A 28 -3.17 13.64 13.77
CA PRO A 28 -2.79 13.20 12.44
C PRO A 28 -1.27 13.19 12.27
N MET A 29 -0.73 12.16 11.65
CA MET A 29 0.72 12.05 11.43
C MET A 29 1.26 13.32 10.73
N PRO A 30 2.39 13.90 11.18
CA PRO A 30 3.02 15.04 10.51
C PRO A 30 3.37 14.75 9.04
N ALA A 31 3.20 15.74 8.16
CA ALA A 31 3.43 15.60 6.72
C ALA A 31 4.84 15.08 6.39
N ARG A 32 5.87 15.51 7.13
CA ARG A 32 7.26 15.04 6.94
C ARG A 32 7.42 13.54 7.20
N LYS A 33 6.69 12.99 8.19
CA LYS A 33 6.70 11.55 8.48
C LYS A 33 5.95 10.78 7.38
N ARG A 34 4.79 11.26 6.92
CA ARG A 34 4.06 10.68 5.78
C ARG A 34 4.93 10.61 4.51
N ALA A 35 5.59 11.71 4.17
CA ALA A 35 6.48 11.76 3.00
C ALA A 35 7.71 10.82 3.13
N ALA A 36 8.15 10.49 4.35
CA ALA A 36 9.19 9.48 4.55
C ALA A 36 8.65 8.05 4.31
N ILE A 37 7.44 7.76 4.80
CA ILE A 37 6.73 6.50 4.54
C ILE A 37 6.52 6.32 3.03
N ASP A 38 6.00 7.33 2.34
CA ASP A 38 5.73 7.27 0.90
C ASP A 38 6.98 6.99 0.08
N ARG A 39 8.11 7.62 0.43
CA ARG A 39 9.38 7.35 -0.23
C ARG A 39 9.86 5.91 -0.02
N LYS A 40 9.64 5.35 1.18
CA LYS A 40 9.97 3.95 1.49
C LYS A 40 9.08 3.00 0.69
N LEU A 41 7.76 3.22 0.70
CA LEU A 41 6.80 2.41 -0.03
C LEU A 41 7.04 2.47 -1.54
N HIS A 42 7.31 3.65 -2.10
CA HIS A 42 7.62 3.80 -3.52
C HIS A 42 8.89 3.04 -3.91
N ARG A 43 9.90 2.98 -3.03
CA ARG A 43 11.09 2.13 -3.24
C ARG A 43 10.72 0.66 -3.21
N MET A 44 9.89 0.24 -2.27
CA MET A 44 9.46 -1.15 -2.11
C MET A 44 8.65 -1.65 -3.30
N VAL A 45 7.68 -0.87 -3.78
CA VAL A 45 6.88 -1.21 -4.97
C VAL A 45 7.77 -1.39 -6.22
N LYS A 46 8.88 -0.65 -6.31
CA LYS A 46 9.86 -0.83 -7.39
C LYS A 46 10.76 -2.06 -7.22
N GLN A 47 11.04 -2.45 -5.98
CA GLN A 47 11.92 -3.58 -5.66
C GLN A 47 11.17 -4.91 -5.68
N HIS A 48 9.90 -4.90 -5.26
CA HIS A 48 9.07 -6.07 -5.08
C HIS A 48 7.94 -6.05 -6.08
N ARG A 49 7.95 -7.01 -7.00
CA ARG A 49 6.89 -7.15 -8.00
C ARG A 49 5.63 -7.68 -7.32
N LEU A 50 4.58 -6.87 -7.32
CA LEU A 50 3.25 -7.31 -6.88
C LEU A 50 2.59 -8.15 -7.99
N PRO A 51 1.74 -9.12 -7.62
CA PRO A 51 0.86 -9.76 -8.58
C PRO A 51 -0.02 -8.72 -9.29
N ALA A 52 -0.19 -8.90 -10.60
CA ALA A 52 -1.01 -8.02 -11.43
C ALA A 52 -2.28 -8.72 -11.95
N GLU A 53 -2.33 -10.05 -11.85
CA GLU A 53 -3.45 -10.84 -12.33
C GLU A 53 -4.46 -11.06 -11.20
N PRO A 54 -5.75 -10.78 -11.42
CA PRO A 54 -6.77 -11.07 -10.43
C PRO A 54 -6.81 -12.55 -10.08
N GLY A 55 -7.05 -12.85 -8.81
CA GLY A 55 -7.07 -14.21 -8.30
C GLY A 55 -6.66 -14.29 -6.85
N GLU A 56 -6.39 -15.51 -6.41
CA GLU A 56 -6.07 -15.81 -5.03
C GLU A 56 -4.59 -16.12 -4.88
N TYR A 57 -4.04 -15.68 -3.75
CA TYR A 57 -2.63 -15.76 -3.46
C TYR A 57 -2.41 -16.17 -2.00
N PHE A 58 -1.36 -16.94 -1.75
CA PHE A 58 -0.79 -17.05 -0.42
C PHE A 58 0.36 -16.06 -0.28
N ASP A 59 0.41 -15.33 0.83
CA ASP A 59 1.67 -14.74 1.23
C ASP A 59 2.63 -15.80 1.78
N ALA A 60 3.87 -15.40 2.03
CA ALA A 60 4.87 -16.32 2.55
C ALA A 60 4.64 -16.76 4.01
N THR A 61 3.67 -16.15 4.72
CA THR A 61 3.21 -16.63 6.03
C THR A 61 2.08 -17.67 5.92
N GLY A 62 1.56 -17.90 4.70
CA GLY A 62 0.47 -18.84 4.43
C GLY A 62 -0.92 -18.23 4.55
N ASP A 63 -1.03 -16.91 4.72
CA ASP A 63 -2.33 -16.24 4.76
C ASP A 63 -2.85 -16.08 3.32
N ARG A 64 -4.17 -16.28 3.16
CA ARG A 64 -4.84 -16.13 1.87
C ARG A 64 -5.20 -14.67 1.63
N TRP A 65 -4.91 -14.23 0.41
CA TRP A 65 -5.23 -12.91 -0.09
C TRP A 65 -5.95 -13.03 -1.44
N THR A 66 -6.90 -12.15 -1.70
CA THR A 66 -7.60 -12.06 -2.98
C THR A 66 -7.30 -10.72 -3.63
N LEU A 67 -6.79 -10.75 -4.86
CA LEU A 67 -6.63 -9.59 -5.72
C LEU A 67 -7.79 -9.53 -6.71
N ASP A 68 -8.56 -8.45 -6.68
CA ASP A 68 -9.65 -8.23 -7.63
C ASP A 68 -9.19 -7.58 -8.95
N ALA A 69 -10.12 -7.47 -9.91
CA ALA A 69 -9.86 -6.87 -11.23
C ALA A 69 -9.61 -5.36 -11.18
N GLN A 70 -9.99 -4.69 -10.09
CA GLN A 70 -9.80 -3.26 -9.88
C GLN A 70 -8.46 -2.96 -9.22
N GLY A 71 -7.70 -3.98 -8.81
CA GLY A 71 -6.41 -3.86 -8.12
C GLY A 71 -6.54 -3.78 -6.59
N GLY A 72 -7.74 -4.02 -6.05
CA GLY A 72 -8.00 -4.10 -4.62
C GLY A 72 -7.62 -5.45 -4.04
N TRP A 73 -7.23 -5.45 -2.76
CA TRP A 73 -6.77 -6.61 -2.01
C TRP A 73 -7.67 -6.88 -0.82
N THR A 74 -8.09 -8.13 -0.68
CA THR A 74 -8.86 -8.62 0.48
C THR A 74 -8.00 -9.63 1.24
N ASP A 75 -7.84 -9.43 2.55
CA ASP A 75 -7.10 -10.34 3.42
C ASP A 75 -7.96 -11.52 3.90
N ALA A 76 -7.34 -12.48 4.60
CA ALA A 76 -8.01 -13.66 5.14
C ALA A 76 -9.13 -13.33 6.14
N GLY A 77 -9.14 -12.13 6.72
CA GLY A 77 -10.20 -11.63 7.58
C GLY A 77 -11.39 -11.03 6.83
N GLY A 78 -11.35 -10.98 5.50
CA GLY A 78 -12.37 -10.37 4.66
C GLY A 78 -12.28 -8.84 4.57
N VAL A 79 -11.21 -8.22 5.08
CA VAL A 79 -11.04 -6.77 5.01
C VAL A 79 -10.54 -6.38 3.63
N HIS A 80 -11.41 -5.75 2.87
CA HIS A 80 -11.12 -5.24 1.54
C HIS A 80 -10.43 -3.87 1.59
N ARG A 81 -9.37 -3.69 0.78
CA ARG A 81 -8.66 -2.42 0.58
C ARG A 81 -8.51 -2.18 -0.91
N ASP A 82 -9.00 -1.03 -1.39
CA ASP A 82 -8.93 -0.70 -2.81
C ASP A 82 -7.50 -0.50 -3.33
N ALA A 83 -7.36 -0.32 -4.64
CA ALA A 83 -6.07 -0.18 -5.32
C ALA A 83 -5.17 0.95 -4.79
N ARG A 84 -5.71 1.96 -4.10
CA ARG A 84 -4.91 3.03 -3.49
C ARG A 84 -4.06 2.53 -2.33
N TYR A 85 -4.41 1.39 -1.73
CA TYR A 85 -3.66 0.74 -0.66
C TYR A 85 -2.65 -0.28 -1.18
N ALA A 86 -2.61 -0.58 -2.48
CA ALA A 86 -1.67 -1.53 -3.07
C ALA A 86 -0.20 -1.30 -2.65
N PRO A 87 0.31 -0.07 -2.47
CA PRO A 87 1.68 0.14 -2.00
C PRO A 87 1.98 -0.45 -0.62
N ILE A 88 0.97 -0.58 0.26
CA ILE A 88 1.12 -1.26 1.56
C ILE A 88 1.35 -2.76 1.36
N ILE A 89 0.79 -3.37 0.32
CA ILE A 89 0.97 -4.80 0.01
C ILE A 89 2.46 -5.12 -0.24
N ALA A 90 3.22 -4.18 -0.80
CA ALA A 90 4.67 -4.34 -0.98
C ALA A 90 5.45 -4.46 0.34
N LEU A 91 4.90 -4.01 1.49
CA LEU A 91 5.49 -4.25 2.81
C LEU A 91 5.44 -5.73 3.18
N PHE A 92 4.35 -6.41 2.86
CA PHE A 92 4.19 -7.84 3.13
C PHE A 92 5.17 -8.65 2.28
N VAL A 93 5.32 -8.28 0.99
CA VAL A 93 6.33 -8.91 0.14
C VAL A 93 7.74 -8.69 0.65
N HIS A 94 8.04 -7.47 1.10
CA HIS A 94 9.36 -7.15 1.65
C HIS A 94 9.69 -7.93 2.93
N ASN A 95 8.72 -8.09 3.82
CA ASN A 95 8.94 -8.68 5.14
C ASN A 95 8.85 -10.20 5.13
N SER A 96 7.93 -10.76 4.36
CA SER A 96 7.59 -12.18 4.40
C SER A 96 8.10 -12.93 3.17
N GLY A 97 8.15 -12.28 2.00
CA GLY A 97 8.49 -12.91 0.72
C GLY A 97 7.38 -12.79 -0.32
N PRO A 98 7.60 -13.28 -1.56
CA PRO A 98 6.66 -13.10 -2.66
C PRO A 98 5.33 -13.81 -2.43
N PHE A 99 4.26 -13.23 -2.99
CA PHE A 99 2.97 -13.90 -3.09
C PHE A 99 3.03 -15.06 -4.08
N THR A 100 2.46 -16.20 -3.70
CA THR A 100 2.35 -17.39 -4.55
C THR A 100 0.90 -17.54 -4.99
N ARG A 101 0.66 -17.69 -6.29
CA ARG A 101 -0.69 -17.86 -6.82
C ARG A 101 -1.27 -19.21 -6.38
N ILE A 102 -2.54 -19.20 -6.00
CA ILE A 102 -3.31 -20.41 -5.78
C ILE A 102 -3.89 -20.82 -7.13
N GLU A 103 -3.38 -21.92 -7.67
CA GLU A 103 -3.96 -22.57 -8.84
C GLU A 103 -5.11 -23.45 -8.35
N SER A 104 -6.33 -23.06 -8.73
CA SER A 104 -7.56 -23.82 -8.52
C SER A 104 -7.80 -24.80 -9.66
#